data_AF-A0A349VL30-F1
#
_entry.id   AF-A0A349VL30-F1
#
_cell.length_a   1.000
_cell.length_b   1.000
_cell.length_c   1.000
_cell.angle_alpha   90.00
_cell.angle_beta   90.00
_cell.angle_gamma   90.00
#
_symmetry.space_group_name_H-M   'P 1'
#
loop_
_entity.id
_entity.type
_entity.pdbx_description
1 polymer ?
#
loop_
_entity_poly.entity_id
_entity_poly.type
_entity_poly.pdbx_seq_one_letter_code
_entity_poly.pdbx_strand_id
1 'polypeptide(L)'
;ADEAIDEARQYLENDWGRTDGVGFFECSEREQEAALLHRFSAAGAGLRYQNLYQRTTEEVLSLDIALLSNDPDWIEDLPEELTKDLVLDLSYGHYLCHVFHNIYVYRRGTDMERVKTLMLERLKARGAKFPAEHNVGHLYESEPVVEQFHRKLDPTNTFNPGIGKTSKKRM
;
A
#
# COMPACT_ATOMS: atom_id res chain seq x y z
N ALA A 1 4.21 -13.91 22.24
CA ALA A 1 4.84 -13.35 21.02
C ALA A 1 5.63 -14.41 20.28
N ASP A 2 6.27 -15.36 20.99
CA ASP A 2 7.22 -16.29 20.37
C ASP A 2 6.66 -17.70 20.12
N GLU A 3 5.38 -17.95 20.45
CA GLU A 3 4.75 -19.27 20.37
C GLU A 3 4.71 -19.84 18.93
N ALA A 4 4.76 -18.98 17.91
CA ALA A 4 4.74 -19.38 16.51
C ALA A 4 6.13 -19.56 15.89
N ILE A 5 7.23 -19.31 16.61
CA ILE A 5 8.59 -19.39 16.05
C ILE A 5 8.93 -20.82 15.61
N ASP A 6 8.70 -21.79 16.51
CA ASP A 6 9.02 -23.19 16.22
C ASP A 6 8.10 -23.77 15.12
N GLU A 7 6.83 -23.37 15.11
CA GLU A 7 5.88 -23.71 14.05
C GLU A 7 6.36 -23.17 12.68
N ALA A 8 6.73 -21.89 12.61
CA ALA A 8 7.22 -21.28 11.39
C ALA A 8 8.52 -21.94 10.91
N ARG A 9 9.45 -22.26 11.82
CA ARG A 9 10.70 -22.96 11.48
C ARG A 9 10.39 -24.33 10.86
N GLN A 10 9.49 -25.10 11.48
CA GLN A 10 9.10 -26.41 10.97
C GLN A 10 8.45 -26.33 9.59
N TYR A 11 7.52 -25.38 9.37
CA TYR A 11 6.88 -25.17 8.08
C TYR A 11 7.89 -24.76 7.00
N LEU A 12 8.79 -23.82 7.32
CA LEU A 12 9.78 -23.34 6.37
C LEU A 12 10.76 -24.45 5.97
N GLU A 13 11.22 -25.27 6.92
CA GLU A 13 12.17 -26.37 6.65
C GLU A 13 11.52 -27.55 5.91
N ASN A 14 10.31 -27.95 6.33
CA ASN A 14 9.72 -29.23 5.89
C ASN A 14 8.79 -29.10 4.69
N ASP A 15 8.19 -27.92 4.49
CA ASP A 15 7.21 -27.69 3.45
C ASP A 15 7.73 -26.66 2.44
N TRP A 16 7.90 -25.40 2.87
CA TRP A 16 8.26 -24.31 1.95
C TRP A 16 9.63 -24.53 1.30
N GLY A 17 10.66 -24.86 2.09
CA GLY A 17 12.03 -25.07 1.62
C GLY A 17 12.21 -26.29 0.70
N ARG A 18 11.18 -27.13 0.55
CA ARG A 18 11.16 -28.22 -0.45
C ARG A 18 10.57 -27.81 -1.79
N THR A 19 10.05 -26.58 -1.90
CA THR A 19 9.54 -26.03 -3.16
C THR A 19 10.71 -25.66 -4.06
N ASP A 20 10.63 -25.99 -5.34
CA ASP A 20 11.67 -25.65 -6.31
C ASP A 20 11.80 -24.13 -6.47
N GLY A 21 13.03 -23.62 -6.43
CA GLY A 21 13.34 -22.21 -6.70
C GLY A 21 13.15 -21.24 -5.52
N VAL A 22 12.85 -21.74 -4.32
CA VAL A 22 12.77 -20.91 -3.11
C VAL A 22 13.87 -21.27 -2.09
N GLY A 23 14.11 -20.35 -1.16
CA GLY A 23 15.01 -20.56 -0.04
C GLY A 23 14.72 -19.60 1.08
N PHE A 24 15.16 -19.94 2.28
CA PHE A 24 15.11 -19.07 3.44
C PHE A 24 16.34 -19.37 4.31
N PHE A 25 16.63 -18.48 5.26
CA PHE A 25 17.64 -18.70 6.29
C PHE A 25 17.22 -17.97 7.57
N GLU A 26 17.69 -18.47 8.71
CA GLU A 26 17.49 -17.80 9.99
C GLU A 26 18.49 -16.64 10.11
N CYS A 27 17.97 -15.42 10.15
CA CYS A 27 18.80 -14.23 10.28
C CYS A 27 19.55 -14.23 11.62
N SER A 28 20.81 -13.80 11.60
CA SER A 28 21.45 -13.26 12.79
C SER A 28 20.76 -11.97 13.25
N GLU A 29 20.99 -11.56 14.50
CA GLU A 29 20.44 -10.31 15.05
C GLU A 29 20.76 -9.10 14.15
N ARG A 30 21.99 -9.02 13.62
CA ARG A 30 22.41 -7.96 12.70
C ARG A 30 21.64 -8.00 11.38
N GLU A 31 21.41 -9.19 10.81
CA GLU A 31 20.67 -9.33 9.55
C GLU A 31 19.19 -9.00 9.75
N GLN A 32 18.61 -9.40 10.89
CA GLN A 32 17.24 -9.06 11.26
C GLN A 32 17.06 -7.54 11.38
N GLU A 33 17.95 -6.85 12.10
CA GLU A 33 17.91 -5.40 12.23
C GLU A 33 18.06 -4.71 10.87
N ALA A 34 19.02 -5.14 10.06
CA ALA A 34 19.23 -4.60 8.72
C ALA A 34 18.03 -4.82 7.80
N ALA A 35 17.43 -6.01 7.81
CA ALA A 35 16.26 -6.34 7.00
C ALA A 35 15.04 -5.49 7.40
N LEU A 36 14.79 -5.31 8.69
CA LEU A 36 13.71 -4.45 9.19
C LEU A 36 13.94 -2.98 8.82
N LEU A 37 15.14 -2.45 9.05
CA LEU A 37 15.49 -1.07 8.68
C LEU A 37 15.34 -0.84 7.18
N HIS A 38 15.82 -1.77 6.36
CA HIS A 38 15.67 -1.71 4.91
C HIS A 38 14.18 -1.70 4.51
N ARG A 39 13.37 -2.61 5.07
CA ARG A 39 11.92 -2.69 4.82
C ARG A 39 11.17 -1.41 5.19
N PHE A 40 11.48 -0.78 6.32
CA PHE A 40 10.81 0.47 6.74
C PHE A 40 11.31 1.70 5.98
N SER A 41 12.51 1.64 5.39
CA SER A 41 13.02 2.72 4.54
C SER A 41 12.28 2.87 3.20
N ALA A 42 11.55 1.83 2.75
CA ALA A 42 10.91 1.77 1.44
C ALA A 42 9.96 2.96 1.16
N ALA A 43 9.12 3.33 2.14
CA ALA A 43 8.22 4.48 2.02
C ALA A 43 8.98 5.78 1.71
N GLY A 44 10.06 6.02 2.45
CA GLY A 44 10.93 7.17 2.26
C GLY A 44 11.71 7.13 0.95
N ALA A 45 12.13 5.93 0.51
CA ALA A 45 12.90 5.75 -0.73
C ALA A 45 12.11 6.21 -1.96
N GLY A 46 10.82 5.85 -2.06
CA GLY A 46 9.97 6.29 -3.16
C GLY A 46 9.78 7.81 -3.24
N LEU A 47 9.52 8.44 -2.10
CA LEU A 47 9.43 9.91 -2.01
C LEU A 47 10.76 10.58 -2.34
N ARG A 48 11.89 10.04 -1.86
CA ARG A 48 13.23 10.58 -2.17
C ARG A 48 13.56 10.46 -3.65
N TYR A 49 13.22 9.34 -4.28
CA TYR A 49 13.37 9.15 -5.71
C TYR A 49 12.62 10.23 -6.48
N GLN A 50 11.33 10.41 -6.19
CA GLN A 50 10.52 11.44 -6.86
C GLN A 50 11.09 12.85 -6.64
N ASN A 51 11.55 13.19 -5.44
CA ASN A 51 12.17 14.50 -5.17
C ASN A 51 13.44 14.76 -5.99
N LEU A 52 14.28 13.74 -6.19
CA LEU A 52 15.50 13.83 -7.00
C LEU A 52 15.17 14.01 -8.50
N TYR A 53 14.12 13.33 -8.98
CA TYR A 53 13.71 13.34 -10.38
C TYR A 53 12.49 14.22 -10.67
N GLN A 54 12.16 15.14 -9.75
CA GLN A 54 10.92 15.93 -9.78
C GLN A 54 10.70 16.70 -11.08
N ARG A 55 11.75 17.01 -11.86
CA ARG A 55 11.60 17.71 -13.16
C ARG A 55 11.05 16.80 -14.25
N THR A 56 11.29 15.50 -14.15
CA THR A 56 10.98 14.49 -15.17
C THR A 56 9.89 13.50 -14.73
N THR A 57 9.39 13.63 -13.50
CA THR A 57 8.35 12.75 -12.95
C THR A 57 7.17 13.54 -12.40
N GLU A 58 6.02 12.87 -12.27
CA GLU A 58 4.87 13.37 -11.52
C GLU A 58 5.05 13.20 -10.01
N GLU A 59 4.06 13.67 -9.24
CA GLU A 59 3.95 13.35 -7.82
C GLU A 59 3.75 11.84 -7.60
N VAL A 60 4.16 11.36 -6.43
CA VAL A 60 4.04 9.95 -6.06
C VAL A 60 2.56 9.55 -5.98
N LEU A 61 2.19 8.46 -6.65
CA LEU A 61 0.93 7.78 -6.41
C LEU A 61 1.18 6.66 -5.38
N SER A 62 0.71 6.85 -4.16
CA SER A 62 0.74 5.82 -3.12
C SER A 62 -0.64 5.20 -2.93
N LEU A 63 -0.71 3.87 -3.01
CA LEU A 63 -1.89 3.08 -2.74
C LEU A 63 -1.69 2.25 -1.47
N ASP A 64 -2.69 2.26 -0.60
CA ASP A 64 -2.70 1.51 0.66
C ASP A 64 -3.88 0.52 0.64
N ILE A 65 -3.57 -0.76 0.45
CA ILE A 65 -4.51 -1.75 -0.07
C ILE A 65 -4.56 -2.95 0.86
N ALA A 66 -5.75 -3.38 1.23
CA ALA A 66 -6.02 -4.68 1.84
C ALA A 66 -6.69 -5.58 0.79
N LEU A 67 -6.01 -6.65 0.39
CA LEU A 67 -6.57 -7.66 -0.49
C LEU A 67 -7.46 -8.64 0.29
N LEU A 68 -8.22 -9.48 -0.42
CA LEU A 68 -8.89 -10.60 0.22
C LEU A 68 -7.84 -11.53 0.83
N SER A 69 -8.11 -12.07 2.01
CA SER A 69 -7.16 -12.91 2.75
C SER A 69 -6.79 -14.22 2.04
N ASN A 70 -7.57 -14.61 1.03
CA ASN A 70 -7.35 -15.79 0.21
C ASN A 70 -6.99 -15.45 -1.24
N ASP A 71 -6.64 -14.19 -1.56
CA ASP A 71 -6.26 -13.78 -2.91
C ASP A 71 -4.88 -14.36 -3.27
N PRO A 72 -4.80 -15.32 -4.22
CA PRO A 72 -3.53 -15.92 -4.62
C PRO A 72 -2.71 -14.98 -5.54
N ASP A 73 -3.37 -14.02 -6.18
CA ASP A 73 -2.78 -13.13 -7.20
C ASP A 73 -2.40 -11.78 -6.58
N TRP A 74 -1.74 -11.83 -5.41
CA TRP A 74 -1.42 -10.63 -4.62
C TRP A 74 -0.37 -9.72 -5.26
N ILE A 75 0.43 -10.25 -6.20
CA ILE A 75 1.28 -9.46 -7.09
C ILE A 75 0.42 -8.99 -8.26
N GLU A 76 0.25 -7.68 -8.42
CA GLU A 76 -0.58 -7.14 -9.49
C GLU A 76 0.13 -7.16 -10.84
N ASP A 77 -0.51 -7.76 -11.85
CA ASP A 77 -0.13 -7.58 -13.25
C ASP A 77 -0.86 -6.38 -13.83
N LEU A 78 -0.14 -5.27 -13.98
CA LEU A 78 -0.67 -4.00 -14.45
C LEU A 78 -0.69 -3.94 -15.99
N PRO A 79 -1.83 -3.61 -16.62
CA PRO A 79 -1.93 -3.50 -18.07
C PRO A 79 -1.04 -2.39 -18.62
N GLU A 80 -0.71 -2.48 -19.92
CA GLU A 80 0.15 -1.52 -20.62
C GLU A 80 -0.29 -0.06 -20.43
N GLU A 81 -1.60 0.21 -20.36
CA GLU A 81 -2.10 1.57 -20.13
C GLU A 81 -1.69 2.18 -18.78
N LEU A 82 -1.37 1.34 -17.78
CA LEU A 82 -0.89 1.72 -16.46
C LEU A 82 0.63 1.58 -16.33
N THR A 83 1.30 0.85 -17.20
CA THR A 83 2.76 0.62 -17.10
C THR A 83 3.58 1.41 -18.12
N LYS A 84 2.98 1.86 -19.23
CA LYS A 84 3.69 2.53 -20.33
C LYS A 84 4.55 3.72 -19.89
N ASP A 85 4.07 4.49 -18.91
CA ASP A 85 4.73 5.70 -18.39
C ASP A 85 5.31 5.53 -16.98
N LEU A 86 5.22 4.31 -16.43
CA LEU A 86 5.73 3.97 -15.10
C LEU A 86 7.26 3.99 -15.11
N VAL A 87 7.87 4.72 -14.17
CA VAL A 87 9.33 4.82 -14.01
C VAL A 87 9.83 4.20 -12.72
N LEU A 88 8.96 4.03 -11.72
CA LEU A 88 9.25 3.31 -10.49
C LEU A 88 7.98 2.57 -10.07
N ASP A 89 8.13 1.27 -9.83
CA ASP A 89 7.17 0.41 -9.16
C ASP A 89 7.84 -0.11 -7.89
N LEU A 90 7.31 0.27 -6.73
CA LEU A 90 7.81 -0.14 -5.44
C LEU A 90 6.65 -0.67 -4.60
N SER A 91 6.59 -1.99 -4.45
CA SER A 91 5.60 -2.67 -3.60
C SER A 91 6.26 -3.26 -2.35
N TYR A 92 5.64 -3.01 -1.21
CA TYR A 92 6.03 -3.58 0.09
C TYR A 92 4.81 -3.63 1.01
N GLY A 93 4.78 -4.48 2.03
CA GLY A 93 3.58 -4.61 2.85
C GLY A 93 3.72 -5.46 4.09
N HIS A 94 2.58 -5.83 4.65
CA HIS A 94 2.40 -6.75 5.75
C HIS A 94 1.77 -8.02 5.18
N TYR A 95 2.64 -8.91 4.68
CA TYR A 95 2.23 -10.04 3.84
C TYR A 95 1.14 -10.90 4.47
N LEU A 96 1.30 -11.32 5.74
CA LEU A 96 0.32 -12.18 6.43
C LEU A 96 -1.02 -11.50 6.69
N CYS A 97 -1.07 -10.16 6.66
CA CYS A 97 -2.31 -9.39 6.77
C CYS A 97 -2.96 -9.13 5.39
N HIS A 98 -2.31 -9.53 4.29
CA HIS A 98 -2.69 -9.16 2.92
C HIS A 98 -2.81 -7.64 2.73
N VAL A 99 -1.97 -6.86 3.42
CA VAL A 99 -1.89 -5.40 3.29
C VAL A 99 -0.65 -5.01 2.51
N PHE A 100 -0.82 -4.24 1.44
CA PHE A 100 0.25 -3.81 0.54
C PHE A 100 0.23 -2.29 0.35
N HIS A 101 1.43 -1.72 0.34
CA HIS A 101 1.69 -0.34 0.01
C HIS A 101 2.41 -0.32 -1.33
N ASN A 102 1.71 0.16 -2.35
CA ASN A 102 2.27 0.31 -3.68
C ASN A 102 2.60 1.79 -3.91
N ILE A 103 3.84 2.06 -4.23
CA ILE A 103 4.35 3.39 -4.56
C ILE A 103 4.70 3.37 -6.05
N TYR A 104 4.00 4.20 -6.81
CA TYR A 104 4.23 4.37 -8.23
C TYR A 104 4.73 5.78 -8.53
N VAL A 105 5.71 5.88 -9.43
CA VAL A 105 6.17 7.15 -9.99
C VAL A 105 6.08 7.08 -11.50
N TYR A 106 5.50 8.10 -12.12
CA TYR A 106 5.26 8.17 -13.56
C TYR A 106 6.08 9.30 -14.19
N ARG A 107 6.32 9.21 -15.50
CA ARG A 107 6.93 10.29 -16.28
C ARG A 107 6.08 11.55 -16.23
N ARG A 108 6.74 12.71 -16.26
CA ARG A 108 6.10 14.03 -16.38
C ARG A 108 5.21 14.08 -17.63
N GLY A 109 4.01 14.62 -17.49
CA GLY A 109 2.98 14.69 -18.52
C GLY A 109 1.96 13.55 -18.49
N THR A 110 2.11 12.58 -17.56
CA THR A 110 1.15 11.48 -17.40
C THR A 110 -0.14 11.98 -16.76
N ASP A 111 -1.29 11.53 -17.25
CA ASP A 111 -2.60 11.82 -16.66
C ASP A 111 -2.79 11.00 -15.36
N MET A 112 -2.32 11.57 -14.25
CA MET A 112 -2.34 10.91 -12.95
C MET A 112 -3.74 10.67 -12.39
N GLU A 113 -4.71 11.52 -12.72
CA GLU A 113 -6.11 11.32 -12.29
C GLU A 113 -6.74 10.12 -13.00
N ARG A 114 -6.47 9.97 -14.31
CA ARG A 114 -6.87 8.76 -15.05
C ARG A 114 -6.19 7.51 -14.50
N VAL A 115 -4.87 7.55 -14.29
CA VAL A 115 -4.11 6.42 -13.72
C VAL A 115 -4.70 6.02 -12.36
N LYS A 116 -4.89 6.98 -11.46
CA LYS A 116 -5.46 6.72 -10.14
C LYS A 116 -6.87 6.12 -10.25
N THR A 117 -7.74 6.68 -11.08
CA THR A 117 -9.09 6.16 -11.29
C THR A 117 -9.07 4.70 -11.72
N LEU A 118 -8.29 4.37 -12.76
CA LEU A 118 -8.18 3.01 -13.29
C LEU A 118 -7.62 2.02 -12.26
N MET A 119 -6.59 2.42 -11.49
CA MET A 119 -6.05 1.60 -10.39
C MET A 119 -7.12 1.29 -9.34
N LEU A 120 -7.83 2.31 -8.86
CA LEU A 120 -8.85 2.13 -7.83
C LEU A 120 -10.05 1.32 -8.32
N GLU A 121 -10.44 1.46 -9.59
CA GLU A 121 -11.50 0.65 -10.21
C GLU A 121 -11.12 -0.83 -10.28
N ARG A 122 -9.88 -1.14 -10.69
CA ARG A 122 -9.37 -2.51 -10.71
C ARG A 122 -9.34 -3.13 -9.32
N LEU A 123 -8.81 -2.41 -8.35
CA LEU A 123 -8.75 -2.87 -6.95
C LEU A 123 -10.16 -3.09 -6.38
N LYS A 124 -11.12 -2.20 -6.65
CA LYS A 124 -12.53 -2.39 -6.28
C LYS A 124 -13.13 -3.63 -6.94
N ALA A 125 -12.87 -3.86 -8.23
CA ALA A 125 -13.38 -5.02 -8.95
C ALA A 125 -12.83 -6.35 -8.39
N ARG A 126 -11.62 -6.32 -7.81
CA ARG A 126 -11.01 -7.46 -7.09
C ARG A 126 -11.53 -7.65 -5.66
N GLY A 127 -12.39 -6.76 -5.18
CA GLY A 127 -12.88 -6.79 -3.80
C GLY A 127 -11.87 -6.28 -2.76
N ALA A 128 -10.78 -5.65 -3.21
CA ALA A 128 -9.82 -5.04 -2.31
C ALA A 128 -10.43 -3.85 -1.57
N LYS A 129 -9.98 -3.64 -0.34
CA LYS A 129 -10.33 -2.50 0.50
C LYS A 129 -9.17 -1.52 0.53
N PHE A 130 -9.49 -0.24 0.50
CA PHE A 130 -8.53 0.84 0.68
C PHE A 130 -9.26 2.07 1.21
N PRO A 131 -8.62 2.87 2.07
CA PRO A 131 -7.30 2.66 2.67
C PRO A 131 -7.31 1.49 3.68
N ALA A 132 -6.18 0.80 3.83
CA ALA A 132 -6.03 -0.37 4.72
C ALA A 132 -5.66 0.03 6.15
N GLU A 133 -4.56 0.78 6.31
CA GLU A 133 -4.05 1.23 7.62
C GLU A 133 -3.83 2.73 7.72
N HIS A 134 -3.66 3.42 6.58
CA HIS A 134 -3.29 4.84 6.56
C HIS A 134 -4.46 5.82 6.67
N ASN A 135 -5.70 5.32 6.81
CA ASN A 135 -6.94 6.10 6.87
C ASN A 135 -7.20 6.92 5.58
N VAL A 136 -8.38 7.52 5.45
CA VAL A 136 -8.85 8.13 4.19
C VAL A 136 -8.14 9.44 3.85
N GLY A 137 -7.64 10.14 4.89
CA GLY A 137 -7.02 11.46 4.76
C GLY A 137 -7.87 12.39 3.90
N HIS A 138 -7.25 13.03 2.90
CA HIS A 138 -7.97 13.74 1.82
C HIS A 138 -7.77 13.05 0.46
N LEU A 139 -7.15 11.87 0.45
CA LEU A 139 -6.74 11.15 -0.76
C LEU A 139 -7.83 10.20 -1.26
N TYR A 140 -8.59 9.63 -0.33
CA TYR A 140 -9.66 8.67 -0.58
C TYR A 140 -11.02 9.24 -0.20
N GLU A 141 -12.05 8.74 -0.87
CA GLU A 141 -13.44 8.98 -0.49
C GLU A 141 -13.79 8.12 0.72
N SER A 142 -14.46 8.70 1.71
CA SER A 142 -14.93 7.96 2.89
C SER A 142 -16.04 6.99 2.54
N GLU A 143 -16.00 5.79 3.13
CA GLU A 143 -17.19 4.95 3.17
C GLU A 143 -18.29 5.63 4.02
N PRO A 144 -19.58 5.46 3.70
CA PRO A 144 -20.68 6.12 4.40
C PRO A 144 -20.67 5.91 5.92
N VAL A 145 -20.25 4.72 6.39
CA VAL A 145 -20.16 4.40 7.81
C VAL A 145 -19.10 5.25 8.52
N VAL A 146 -17.96 5.49 7.87
CA VAL A 146 -16.85 6.31 8.40
C VAL A 146 -17.26 7.78 8.43
N GLU A 147 -17.91 8.27 7.36
CA GLU A 147 -18.42 9.64 7.33
C GLU A 147 -19.47 9.88 8.42
N GLN A 148 -20.43 8.97 8.59
CA GLN A 148 -21.45 9.07 9.65
C GLN A 148 -20.83 9.05 11.04
N PHE A 149 -19.81 8.20 11.25
CA PHE A 149 -19.07 8.14 12.50
C PHE A 149 -18.38 9.48 12.79
N HIS A 150 -17.67 10.05 11.82
CA HIS A 150 -17.03 11.36 11.99
C HIS A 150 -18.04 12.48 12.27
N ARG A 151 -19.16 12.54 11.53
CA ARG A 151 -20.22 13.53 11.76
C ARG A 151 -20.86 13.43 13.14
N LYS A 152 -20.98 12.21 13.69
CA LYS A 152 -21.50 11.99 15.05
C LYS A 152 -20.56 12.57 16.12
N LEU A 153 -19.25 12.51 15.90
CA LEU A 153 -18.24 13.00 16.84
C LEU A 153 -17.96 14.50 16.68
N ASP A 154 -17.99 15.02 15.46
CA ASP A 154 -17.78 16.43 15.15
C ASP A 154 -18.96 17.00 14.33
N PRO A 155 -20.11 17.25 14.97
CA PRO A 155 -21.30 17.75 14.28
C PRO A 155 -21.11 19.16 13.70
N THR A 156 -20.09 19.90 14.14
CA THR A 156 -19.79 21.26 13.65
C THR A 156 -18.77 21.29 12.51
N ASN A 157 -18.16 20.15 12.20
CA ASN A 157 -17.06 20.02 11.23
C ASN A 157 -15.91 21.01 11.52
N THR A 158 -15.47 21.07 12.78
CA THR A 158 -14.39 21.94 13.27
C THR A 158 -13.04 21.23 13.31
N PHE A 159 -13.02 19.92 13.57
CA PHE A 159 -11.80 19.13 13.75
C PHE A 159 -11.44 18.39 12.47
N ASN A 160 -10.42 18.89 11.78
CA ASN A 160 -9.90 18.35 10.52
C ASN A 160 -10.94 18.22 9.38
N PRO A 161 -11.58 19.34 8.99
CA PRO A 161 -12.68 19.32 8.03
C PRO A 161 -12.27 18.87 6.64
N GLY A 162 -13.16 18.13 5.98
CA GLY A 162 -12.97 17.60 4.63
C GLY A 162 -12.20 16.28 4.53
N ILE A 163 -11.97 15.60 5.66
CA ILE A 163 -11.47 14.22 5.66
C ILE A 163 -12.39 13.32 4.84
N GLY A 164 -11.81 12.42 4.04
CA GLY A 164 -12.54 11.49 3.20
C GLY A 164 -13.22 12.15 1.99
N LYS A 165 -12.65 13.26 1.50
CA LYS A 165 -13.25 14.12 0.46
C LYS A 165 -14.64 14.68 0.83
N THR A 166 -14.92 14.84 2.13
CA THR A 166 -16.15 15.47 2.62
C THR A 166 -16.08 17.01 2.56
N SER A 167 -17.13 17.70 3.00
CA SER A 167 -17.18 19.17 3.05
C SER A 167 -16.08 19.75 3.95
N LYS A 168 -15.44 20.85 3.52
CA LYS A 168 -14.54 21.66 4.36
C LYS A 168 -15.25 22.79 5.12
N LYS A 169 -16.55 22.96 4.92
CA LYS A 169 -17.33 24.04 5.54
C LYS A 169 -17.78 23.63 6.94
N ARG A 170 -17.69 24.56 7.90
CA ARG A 170 -18.36 24.40 9.20
C ARG A 170 -19.86 24.28 9.00
N MET A 171 -20.48 23.44 9.82
CA MET A 171 -21.93 23.20 9.83
C MET A 171 -22.62 24.02 10.93
#